data_AF-A0A958IKY2-F1
#
_entry.id   AF-A0A958IKY2-F1
#
_cell.length_a   1.000
_cell.length_b   1.000
_cell.length_c   1.000
_cell.angle_alpha   90.00
_cell.angle_beta   90.00
_cell.angle_gamma   90.00
#
_symmetry.space_group_name_H-M   'P 1'
#
loop_
_entity.id
_entity.type
_entity.pdbx_description
1 polymer ?
#
loop_
_entity_poly.entity_id
_entity_poly.type
_entity_poly.pdbx_seq_one_letter_code
_entity_poly.pdbx_strand_id
1 'polypeptide(L)'
;NSANKPLSWSIDLKAKKNLNIAGLKSVLFFKVDNIFDHLNAENVFAASGKADENARLPEITLVMEGEIESEGVISFQEADLRPDFFSAPRKVQVGFEFKF
;
A
#
# COMPACT_ATOMS: atom_id res chain seq x y z
N ASN A 1 3.73 -19.25 16.25
CA ASN A 1 4.07 -17.90 15.77
C ASN A 1 5.48 -17.88 15.21
N SER A 2 5.67 -18.38 13.99
CA SER A 2 7.00 -18.54 13.38
C SER A 2 7.13 -17.93 11.99
N ALA A 3 6.10 -17.20 11.53
CA ALA A 3 6.14 -16.55 10.23
C ALA A 3 6.58 -15.09 10.40
N ASN A 4 7.70 -14.73 9.75
CA ASN A 4 8.27 -13.40 9.85
C ASN A 4 7.62 -12.49 8.81
N LYS A 5 7.03 -11.39 9.27
CA LYS A 5 6.54 -10.32 8.42
C LYS A 5 7.70 -9.76 7.56
N PRO A 6 7.51 -9.53 6.25
CA PRO A 6 8.55 -8.96 5.40
C PRO A 6 8.95 -7.56 5.85
N LEU A 7 10.19 -7.17 5.55
CA LEU A 7 10.69 -5.83 5.85
C LEU A 7 9.83 -4.77 5.15
N SER A 8 9.44 -3.74 5.90
CA SER A 8 8.72 -2.58 5.36
C SER A 8 9.59 -1.34 5.36
N TRP A 9 9.54 -0.55 4.28
CA TRP A 9 10.22 0.74 4.16
C TRP A 9 9.42 1.71 3.27
N SER A 10 9.50 2.99 3.58
CA SER A 10 8.92 4.07 2.76
C SER A 10 9.82 5.29 2.80
N ILE A 11 9.81 6.06 1.71
CA ILE A 11 10.53 7.33 1.61
C ILE A 11 9.53 8.39 1.18
N ASP A 12 9.46 9.48 1.96
CA ASP A 12 8.58 10.62 1.71
C ASP A 12 9.39 11.88 1.39
N LEU A 13 8.88 12.71 0.48
CA LEU A 13 9.47 13.97 0.07
C LEU A 13 8.55 15.13 0.41
N LYS A 14 9.12 16.19 0.99
CA LYS A 14 8.43 17.46 1.19
C LYS A 14 9.33 18.61 0.79
N ALA A 15 8.88 19.39 -0.17
CA ALA A 15 9.54 20.62 -0.62
C ALA A 15 8.62 21.82 -0.37
N LYS A 16 9.21 22.94 0.07
CA LYS A 16 8.52 24.21 0.24
C LYS A 16 9.35 25.33 -0.39
N LYS A 17 8.69 26.25 -1.08
CA LYS A 17 9.30 27.47 -1.60
C LYS A 17 8.54 28.68 -1.08
N ASN A 18 9.25 29.53 -0.33
CA ASN A 18 8.75 30.82 0.07
C ASN A 18 8.81 31.78 -1.12
N LEU A 19 7.71 32.49 -1.35
CA LEU A 19 7.55 33.46 -2.43
C LEU A 19 7.08 34.78 -1.81
N ASN A 20 7.53 35.88 -2.40
CA ASN A 20 6.96 37.20 -2.14
C ASN A 20 6.29 37.66 -3.42
N ILE A 21 4.96 37.73 -3.43
CA ILE A 21 4.16 38.11 -4.59
C ILE A 21 3.38 39.36 -4.20
N ALA A 22 3.67 40.49 -4.85
CA ALA A 22 3.02 41.78 -4.60
C ALA A 22 3.03 42.22 -3.11
N GLY A 23 4.09 41.90 -2.36
CA GLY A 23 4.22 42.24 -0.94
C GLY A 23 3.59 41.21 0.03
N LEU A 24 2.87 40.22 -0.50
CA LEU A 24 2.31 39.11 0.29
C LEU A 24 3.32 37.98 0.42
N LYS A 25 3.48 37.46 1.64
CA LYS A 25 4.28 36.26 1.91
C LYS A 25 3.45 35.03 1.56
N SER A 26 3.92 34.24 0.60
CA SER A 26 3.26 33.03 0.14
C SER A 26 4.20 31.82 0.21
N VAL A 27 3.62 30.62 0.27
CA VAL A 27 4.37 29.37 0.28
C VAL A 27 3.77 28.40 -0.72
N LEU A 28 4.55 28.01 -1.72
CA LEU A 28 4.24 26.85 -2.56
C LEU A 28 4.81 25.61 -1.87
N PHE A 29 4.01 24.57 -1.71
CA PHE A 29 4.47 23.29 -1.18
C PHE A 29 4.15 22.13 -2.11
N PHE A 30 5.02 21.14 -2.05
CA PHE A 30 4.92 19.87 -2.75
C PHE A 30 5.24 18.77 -1.74
N LYS A 31 4.38 17.75 -1.65
CA LYS A 31 4.58 16.59 -0.79
C LYS A 31 4.27 15.33 -1.59
N VAL A 32 5.16 14.35 -1.50
CA VAL A 32 4.97 13.01 -2.06
C VAL A 32 5.21 12.01 -0.96
N ASP A 33 4.16 11.29 -0.57
CA ASP A 33 4.26 10.15 0.34
C ASP A 33 4.50 8.89 -0.51
N ASN A 34 5.35 7.98 -0.04
CA ASN A 34 5.75 6.75 -0.73
C ASN A 34 6.27 7.01 -2.17
N ILE A 35 7.37 7.76 -2.29
CA ILE A 35 7.95 8.17 -3.58
C ILE A 35 8.25 6.98 -4.49
N PHE A 36 8.63 5.84 -3.94
CA PHE A 36 8.96 4.64 -4.70
C PHE A 36 7.75 3.75 -5.01
N ASP A 37 6.56 4.11 -4.50
CA ASP A 37 5.34 3.29 -4.59
C ASP A 37 5.59 1.85 -4.12
N HIS A 38 6.39 1.71 -3.06
CA HIS A 38 6.69 0.40 -2.49
C HIS A 38 5.46 -0.12 -1.74
N LEU A 39 5.01 -1.32 -2.10
CA LEU A 39 3.86 -1.97 -1.50
C LEU A 39 4.30 -2.71 -0.24
N ASN A 40 4.20 -2.04 0.91
CA ASN A 40 4.53 -2.66 2.19
C ASN A 40 3.38 -3.54 2.67
N ALA A 41 3.70 -4.73 3.18
CA ALA A 41 2.74 -5.48 3.99
C ALA A 41 2.60 -4.80 5.36
N GLU A 42 1.44 -4.23 5.68
CA GLU A 42 1.09 -3.71 6.99
C GLU A 42 0.57 -4.81 7.92
N ASN A 43 -0.15 -5.79 7.35
CA ASN A 43 -0.62 -7.00 8.03
C ASN A 43 -0.25 -8.25 7.22
N VAL A 44 -0.25 -9.41 7.88
CA VAL A 44 0.07 -10.68 7.25
C VAL A 44 -0.79 -11.79 7.83
N PHE A 45 -1.05 -12.84 7.05
CA PHE A 45 -1.66 -14.06 7.57
C PHE A 45 -0.70 -14.74 8.55
N ALA A 46 -1.23 -15.17 9.71
CA ALA A 46 -0.43 -15.80 10.75
C ALA A 46 0.22 -17.12 10.30
N ALA A 47 -0.39 -17.81 9.33
CA ALA A 47 0.09 -19.08 8.81
C ALA A 47 1.25 -18.93 7.81
N SER A 48 1.21 -17.94 6.92
CA SER A 48 2.21 -17.75 5.86
C SER A 48 3.23 -16.66 6.15
N GLY A 49 2.88 -15.67 6.98
CA GLY A 49 3.67 -14.44 7.14
C GLY A 49 3.65 -13.54 5.90
N LYS A 50 2.76 -13.81 4.95
CA LYS A 50 2.55 -13.03 3.73
C LYS A 50 1.23 -12.25 3.79
N ALA A 51 1.12 -11.19 2.98
CA ALA A 51 -0.07 -10.35 2.92
C ALA A 51 -1.06 -10.76 1.80
N ASP A 52 -0.55 -11.49 0.80
CA ASP A 52 -1.23 -11.88 -0.44
C ASP A 52 -1.57 -13.38 -0.51
N GLU A 53 -1.12 -14.18 0.46
CA GLU A 53 -1.28 -15.62 0.41
C GLU A 53 -1.54 -16.16 1.83
N ASN A 54 -2.64 -16.87 2.01
CA ASN A 54 -2.92 -17.56 3.27
C ASN A 54 -2.49 -19.02 3.17
N ALA A 55 -1.51 -19.43 3.97
CA ALA A 55 -1.02 -20.81 3.95
C ALA A 55 -2.07 -21.78 4.49
N ARG A 56 -2.39 -22.80 3.68
CA ARG A 56 -3.37 -23.86 3.98
C ARG A 56 -2.76 -25.24 3.71
N LEU A 57 -3.42 -26.29 4.19
CA LEU A 57 -3.06 -27.66 3.86
C LEU A 57 -3.30 -27.93 2.36
N PRO A 58 -2.46 -28.73 1.68
CA PRO A 58 -2.59 -28.98 0.23
C PRO A 58 -3.97 -29.52 -0.19
N GLU A 59 -4.55 -30.40 0.64
CA GLU A 59 -5.89 -30.96 0.38
C GLU A 59 -6.97 -29.87 0.34
N ILE A 60 -6.87 -28.87 1.21
CA ILE A 60 -7.81 -27.74 1.26
C ILE A 60 -7.59 -26.82 0.07
N THR A 61 -6.33 -26.53 -0.27
CA THR A 61 -5.99 -25.70 -1.43
C THR A 61 -6.56 -26.29 -2.72
N LEU A 62 -6.39 -27.59 -2.96
CA LEU A 62 -6.89 -28.26 -4.17
C LEU A 62 -8.41 -28.20 -4.30
N VAL A 63 -9.14 -28.37 -3.19
CA VAL A 63 -10.60 -28.27 -3.19
C VAL A 63 -11.04 -26.84 -3.50
N MET A 64 -10.48 -25.86 -2.80
CA MET A 64 -10.82 -24.45 -2.98
C MET A 64 -10.46 -23.93 -4.37
N GLU A 65 -9.31 -24.31 -4.91
CA GLU A 65 -8.89 -23.95 -6.27
C GLU A 65 -9.89 -24.49 -7.30
N GLY A 66 -10.30 -25.75 -7.20
CA GLY A 66 -11.32 -26.32 -8.07
C GLY A 66 -12.69 -25.66 -7.95
N GLU A 67 -13.11 -25.29 -6.73
CA GLU A 67 -14.35 -24.56 -6.49
C GLU A 67 -14.31 -23.15 -7.13
N ILE A 68 -13.25 -22.39 -6.88
CA ILE A 68 -13.08 -21.01 -7.39
C ILE A 68 -12.96 -20.98 -8.91
N GLU A 69 -12.18 -21.90 -9.49
CA GLU A 69 -12.05 -22.03 -10.95
C GLU A 69 -13.38 -22.40 -11.61
N SER A 70 -14.21 -23.22 -10.94
CA SER A 70 -15.53 -23.60 -11.46
C SER A 70 -16.52 -22.43 -11.50
N GLU A 71 -16.41 -21.48 -10.57
CA GLU A 71 -17.21 -20.25 -10.57
C GLU A 71 -16.73 -19.25 -11.64
N GLY A 72 -15.42 -19.20 -11.89
CA GLY A 72 -14.80 -18.40 -12.95
C GLY A 72 -14.89 -16.88 -12.74
N VAL A 73 -15.22 -16.43 -11.53
CA VAL A 73 -15.38 -14.99 -11.20
C VAL A 73 -14.07 -14.35 -10.76
N ILE A 74 -13.24 -15.10 -10.04
CA ILE A 74 -11.92 -14.68 -9.53
C ILE A 74 -10.93 -15.83 -9.66
N SER A 75 -9.65 -15.52 -9.69
CA SER A 75 -8.58 -16.52 -9.51
C SER A 75 -8.41 -16.89 -8.04
N PHE A 76 -7.81 -18.07 -7.80
CA PHE A 76 -7.45 -18.49 -6.44
C PHE A 76 -6.52 -17.49 -5.73
N GLN A 77 -5.59 -16.88 -6.48
CA GLN A 77 -4.69 -15.85 -5.94
C GLN A 77 -5.43 -14.56 -5.55
N GLU A 78 -6.44 -14.16 -6.33
CA GLU A 78 -7.27 -12.99 -5.99
C GLU A 78 -8.14 -13.22 -4.75
N ALA A 79 -8.52 -14.46 -4.47
CA ALA A 79 -9.31 -14.79 -3.28
C ALA A 79 -8.56 -14.53 -1.96
N ASP A 80 -7.22 -14.60 -1.98
CA ASP A 80 -6.37 -14.31 -0.83
C ASP A 80 -5.89 -12.85 -0.77
N LEU A 81 -6.13 -12.08 -1.84
CA LEU A 81 -5.69 -10.70 -1.92
C LEU A 81 -6.46 -9.83 -0.90
N ARG A 82 -5.72 -9.23 0.03
CA ARG A 82 -6.26 -8.33 1.06
C ARG A 82 -5.70 -6.93 0.89
N PRO A 83 -6.38 -6.03 0.16
CA PRO A 83 -5.91 -4.65 -0.02
C PRO A 83 -5.68 -3.91 1.30
N ASP A 84 -6.45 -4.25 2.34
CA ASP A 84 -6.31 -3.70 3.70
C ASP A 84 -5.08 -4.21 4.46
N PHE A 85 -4.35 -5.19 3.92
CA PHE A 85 -3.08 -5.66 4.47
C PHE A 85 -1.88 -4.89 3.93
N PHE A 86 -2.08 -4.02 2.94
CA PHE A 86 -1.00 -3.28 2.31
C PHE A 86 -1.03 -1.80 2.67
N SER A 87 0.15 -1.18 2.61
CA SER A 87 0.27 0.26 2.79
C SER A 87 -0.42 1.03 1.67
N ALA A 88 -0.86 2.25 1.99
CA ALA A 88 -1.43 3.15 1.00
C ALA A 88 -0.46 3.39 -0.19
N PRO A 89 -0.99 3.53 -1.41
CA PRO A 89 -0.18 3.82 -2.59
C PRO A 89 0.41 5.24 -2.53
N ARG A 90 1.30 5.56 -3.47
CA ARG A 90 1.90 6.89 -3.61
C ARG A 90 0.84 7.99 -3.60
N LYS A 91 1.03 8.99 -2.75
CA LYS A 91 0.16 10.16 -2.65
C LYS A 91 0.92 11.45 -2.92
N VAL A 92 0.48 12.18 -3.93
CA VAL A 92 1.07 13.46 -4.33
C VAL A 92 0.14 14.60 -3.92
N GLN A 93 0.67 15.60 -3.23
CA GLN A 93 -0.03 16.80 -2.81
C GLN A 93 0.76 18.03 -3.24
N VAL A 94 0.09 18.93 -3.95
CA VAL A 94 0.59 20.27 -4.28
C VAL A 94 -0.35 21.26 -3.62
N GLY A 95 0.19 22.31 -3.03
CA GLY A 95 -0.66 23.37 -2.49
C GLY A 95 0.07 24.69 -2.35
N PHE A 96 -0.74 25.71 -2.08
CA PHE A 96 -0.30 27.09 -2.03
C PHE A 96 -0.93 27.75 -0.79
N GLU A 97 -0.10 28.33 0.06
CA GLU A 97 -0.51 29.04 1.28
C GLU A 97 -0.25 30.54 1.10
N PHE A 98 -1.22 31.39 1.45
CA PHE A 98 -1.06 32.86 1.53
C PHE A 98 -1.08 33.28 3.00
N LYS A 99 -0.18 34.17 3.41
CA LYS A 99 -0.23 34.84 4.72
C LYS A 99 -0.61 36.30 4.53
N PHE A 100 -1.70 36.71 5.16
CA PHE A 100 -2.19 38.09 5.22
C PHE A 100 -1.66 38.77 6.48
#